data_AF-A0A9D1LPT2-F1
#
_entry.id   AF-A0A9D1LPT2-F1
#
_cell.length_a   1.000
_cell.length_b   1.000
_cell.length_c   1.000
_cell.angle_alpha   90.00
_cell.angle_beta   90.00
_cell.angle_gamma   90.00
#
_symmetry.space_group_name_H-M   'P 1'
#
loop_
_entity.id
_entity.type
_entity.pdbx_description
1 polymer ?
#
loop_
_entity_poly.entity_id
_entity_poly.type
_entity_poly.pdbx_seq_one_letter_code
_entity_poly.pdbx_strand_id
1 'polypeptide(L)'
;MAIPWELLLAYGVGLALLYMLGRLLLVPGKWLWRLVLNSLVGALLMWLVNLFSGLTGFTVAINPFTVLITGLLGIPGVLLNIGLTLLL
;
A
#
# COMPACT_ATOMS: atom_id res chain seq x y z
N MET A 1 26.72 19.94 -41.60
CA MET A 1 27.13 19.08 -40.47
C MET A 1 26.27 17.83 -40.51
N ALA A 2 26.83 16.69 -40.87
CA ALA A 2 26.12 15.41 -40.81
C ALA A 2 26.06 14.97 -39.35
N ILE A 3 24.87 14.67 -38.84
CA ILE A 3 24.72 14.09 -37.51
C ILE A 3 25.29 12.66 -37.60
N PRO A 4 26.23 12.26 -36.73
CA PRO A 4 26.77 10.90 -36.75
C PRO A 4 25.72 9.90 -36.23
N TRP A 5 25.62 8.74 -36.88
CA TRP A 5 24.60 7.71 -36.54
C TRP A 5 24.78 7.13 -35.14
N GLU A 6 26.01 7.17 -34.62
CA GLU A 6 26.35 6.79 -33.26
C GLU A 6 25.60 7.63 -32.22
N LEU A 7 25.42 8.93 -32.51
CA LEU A 7 24.70 9.84 -31.61
C LEU A 7 23.22 9.51 -31.56
N LEU A 8 22.61 9.18 -32.71
CA LEU A 8 21.21 8.75 -32.80
C LEU A 8 20.97 7.45 -32.02
N LEU A 9 21.86 6.47 -32.14
CA LEU A 9 21.78 5.21 -31.40
C LEU A 9 21.96 5.42 -29.89
N ALA A 10 22.97 6.18 -29.48
CA ALA A 10 23.21 6.47 -28.07
C ALA A 10 22.01 7.19 -27.42
N TYR A 11 21.40 8.15 -28.13
CA TYR A 11 20.22 8.86 -27.64
C TYR A 11 18.99 7.96 -27.56
N GLY A 12 18.78 7.09 -28.55
CA GLY A 12 17.69 6.11 -28.54
C GLY A 12 17.80 5.12 -27.38
N VAL A 13 18.99 4.58 -27.14
CA VAL A 13 19.26 3.66 -26.01
C VAL A 13 19.11 4.39 -24.68
N GLY A 14 19.62 5.62 -24.57
CA GLY A 14 19.48 6.44 -23.36
C GLY A 14 18.02 6.72 -23.00
N LEU A 15 17.20 7.09 -23.97
CA LEU A 15 15.76 7.30 -23.78
C LEU A 15 15.03 6.00 -23.41
N ALA A 16 15.38 4.88 -24.03
CA ALA A 16 14.79 3.57 -23.69
C ALA A 16 15.10 3.17 -22.24
N LEU A 17 16.37 3.32 -21.81
CA LEU A 17 16.78 3.06 -20.42
C LEU A 17 16.07 3.98 -19.43
N LEU A 18 15.99 5.28 -19.75
CA LEU A 18 15.28 6.27 -18.91
C LEU A 18 13.80 5.90 -18.77
N TYR A 19 13.15 5.48 -19.85
CA TYR A 19 11.76 5.04 -19.84
C TYR A 19 11.55 3.78 -18.99
N MET A 20 12.44 2.79 -19.10
CA MET A 20 12.38 1.57 -18.29
C MET A 20 12.57 1.87 -16.80
N LEU A 21 13.56 2.69 -16.45
CA LEU A 21 13.80 3.12 -15.07
C LEU A 21 12.63 3.93 -14.52
N GLY A 22 12.15 4.91 -15.29
CA GLY A 22 10.99 5.71 -14.92
C GLY A 22 9.77 4.84 -14.64
N ARG A 23 9.45 3.91 -15.54
CA ARG A 23 8.31 3.00 -15.38
C ARG A 23 8.48 2.07 -14.17
N LEU A 24 9.68 1.56 -13.94
CA LEU A 24 9.98 0.69 -12.80
C LEU A 24 9.78 1.42 -11.45
N LEU A 25 10.05 2.72 -11.37
CA LEU A 25 9.82 3.52 -10.16
C LEU A 25 8.37 4.04 -10.04
N LEU A 26 7.73 4.38 -11.15
CA LEU A 26 6.34 4.89 -11.16
C LEU A 26 5.30 3.82 -10.79
N VAL A 27 5.52 2.57 -11.20
CA VAL A 27 4.62 1.43 -10.92
C VAL A 27 4.44 1.15 -9.42
N PRO A 28 5.50 0.98 -8.60
CA PRO A 28 5.37 0.75 -7.17
C PRO A 28 4.84 1.97 -6.42
N GLY A 29 5.15 3.19 -6.87
CA GLY A 29 4.62 4.42 -6.25
C GLY A 29 3.09 4.49 -6.26
N LYS A 30 2.46 4.09 -7.38
CA LYS A 30 1.00 4.07 -7.51
C LYS A 30 0.35 2.99 -6.61
N TRP A 31 1.04 1.87 -6.39
CA TRP A 31 0.62 0.83 -5.46
C TRP A 31 0.75 1.29 -4.00
N LEU A 32 1.85 1.94 -3.65
CA LEU A 32 2.08 2.49 -2.31
C LEU A 32 0.96 3.47 -1.92
N TRP A 33 0.56 4.35 -2.83
CA TRP A 33 -0.50 5.32 -2.57
C TRP A 33 -1.85 4.65 -2.27
N ARG A 34 -2.21 3.61 -3.03
CA ARG A 34 -3.41 2.81 -2.75
C ARG A 34 -3.32 2.12 -1.39
N LEU A 35 -2.15 1.61 -1.04
CA LEU A 35 -1.92 0.94 0.24
C LEU A 35 -2.08 1.90 1.42
N VAL A 36 -1.54 3.12 1.32
CA VAL A 36 -1.70 4.16 2.34
C VAL A 36 -3.17 4.55 2.51
N LEU A 37 -3.90 4.80 1.42
CA LEU A 37 -5.32 5.14 1.48
C LEU A 37 -6.16 4.01 2.07
N ASN A 38 -5.93 2.77 1.64
CA ASN A 38 -6.67 1.63 2.17
C ASN A 38 -6.33 1.37 3.65
N SER A 39 -5.08 1.61 4.06
CA SER A 39 -4.64 1.52 5.46
C SER A 39 -5.30 2.59 6.33
N LEU A 40 -5.46 3.81 5.83
CA LEU A 40 -6.22 4.85 6.54
C LEU A 40 -7.68 4.42 6.75
N VAL A 41 -8.32 3.83 5.74
CA VAL A 41 -9.68 3.28 5.86
C VAL A 41 -9.72 2.11 6.85
N GLY A 42 -8.74 1.22 6.83
CA GLY A 42 -8.61 0.10 7.78
C GLY A 42 -8.43 0.58 9.23
N ALA A 43 -7.61 1.61 9.45
CA ALA A 43 -7.46 2.26 10.75
C ALA A 43 -8.77 2.90 11.21
N LEU A 44 -9.50 3.56 10.30
CA LEU A 44 -10.78 4.20 10.60
C LEU A 44 -11.84 3.16 11.00
N LEU A 45 -11.90 2.03 10.30
CA LEU A 45 -12.77 0.90 10.63
C LEU A 45 -12.41 0.30 11.99
N MET A 46 -11.13 0.07 12.28
CA MET A 46 -10.69 -0.43 13.58
C MET A 46 -11.02 0.55 14.71
N TRP A 47 -10.83 1.85 14.48
CA TRP A 47 -11.19 2.89 15.44
C TRP A 47 -12.68 2.92 15.73
N LEU A 48 -13.52 2.80 14.68
CA LEU A 48 -14.97 2.67 14.82
C LEU A 48 -15.36 1.43 15.64
N VAL A 49 -14.75 0.27 15.36
CA VAL A 49 -14.99 -0.97 16.14
C VAL A 49 -14.59 -0.77 17.60
N ASN A 50 -13.46 -0.12 17.86
CA ASN A 50 -12.98 0.14 19.21
C ASN A 50 -13.85 1.16 19.96
N LEU A 51 -14.66 1.97 19.26
CA LEU A 51 -15.65 2.87 19.86
C LEU A 51 -16.82 2.08 20.50
N PHE A 52 -17.20 0.96 19.88
CA PHE A 52 -18.21 0.05 20.40
C PHE A 52 -17.62 -1.02 21.34
N SER A 53 -16.32 -0.95 21.65
CA SER A 53 -15.64 -1.89 22.58
C SER A 53 -16.26 -1.90 23.97
N GLY A 54 -16.85 -0.78 24.42
CA GLY A 54 -17.57 -0.71 25.70
C GLY A 54 -18.85 -1.55 25.75
N LEU A 55 -19.43 -1.90 24.59
CA LEU A 55 -20.62 -2.75 24.47
C LEU A 55 -20.26 -4.22 24.23
N THR A 56 -19.14 -4.49 23.55
CA THR A 56 -18.72 -5.85 23.18
C THR A 56 -17.67 -6.43 24.14
N GLY A 57 -16.99 -5.61 24.93
CA GLY A 57 -15.88 -6.02 25.80
C GLY A 57 -14.57 -6.31 25.07
N PHE A 58 -14.52 -6.13 23.74
CA PHE A 58 -13.35 -6.43 22.91
C PHE A 58 -12.64 -5.15 22.46
N THR A 59 -11.36 -5.03 22.81
CA THR A 59 -10.50 -3.95 22.34
C THR A 59 -9.53 -4.49 21.30
N VAL A 60 -9.53 -3.91 20.11
CA VAL A 60 -8.60 -4.29 19.03
C VAL A 60 -7.41 -3.35 19.07
N ALA A 61 -6.20 -3.89 19.22
CA ALA A 61 -4.98 -3.08 19.24
C ALA A 61 -4.73 -2.41 17.87
N ILE A 62 -4.81 -1.08 17.84
CA ILE A 62 -4.54 -0.25 16.65
C ILE A 62 -3.04 0.00 16.57
N ASN A 63 -2.32 -0.84 15.83
CA ASN A 63 -0.90 -0.71 15.54
C ASN A 63 -0.67 -0.51 14.03
N PRO A 64 0.45 0.11 13.61
CA PRO A 64 0.75 0.29 12.19
C PRO A 64 0.73 -1.03 11.39
N PHE A 65 1.22 -2.12 11.99
CA PHE A 65 1.17 -3.45 11.39
C PHE A 65 -0.25 -3.97 11.21
N THR A 66 -1.10 -3.89 12.24
CA THR A 66 -2.49 -4.34 12.13
C THR A 66 -3.28 -3.47 11.17
N VAL A 67 -3.04 -2.16 11.15
CA VAL A 67 -3.62 -1.22 10.18
C VAL A 67 -3.20 -1.52 8.74
N LEU A 68 -1.93 -1.85 8.49
CA LEU A 68 -1.42 -2.23 7.16
C LEU A 68 -2.05 -3.53 6.67
N ILE A 69 -2.10 -4.56 7.53
CA ILE A 69 -2.71 -5.85 7.22
C ILE A 69 -4.19 -5.68 6.94
N THR A 70 -4.88 -4.87 7.75
CA THR A 70 -6.31 -4.59 7.59
C THR A 70 -6.61 -3.66 6.42
N GLY A 71 -5.71 -2.75 6.08
CA GLY A 71 -5.80 -1.94 4.86
C GLY A 71 -5.55 -2.76 3.59
N LEU A 72 -4.66 -3.74 3.65
CA LEU A 72 -4.39 -4.65 2.54
C LEU A 72 -5.53 -5.66 2.33
N LEU A 73 -6.06 -6.22 3.42
CA LEU A 73 -7.08 -7.27 3.39
C LEU A 73 -8.52 -6.70 3.42
N GLY A 74 -8.74 -5.52 3.98
CA GLY A 74 -10.07 -4.92 4.19
C GLY A 74 -10.83 -5.56 5.35
N ILE A 75 -12.14 -5.79 5.15
CA ILE A 75 -13.05 -6.45 6.10
C ILE A 75 -12.49 -7.78 6.64
N PRO A 76 -11.92 -8.70 5.82
CA PRO A 76 -11.35 -9.95 6.35
C PRO A 76 -10.14 -9.71 7.27
N GLY A 77 -9.39 -8.62 7.11
CA GLY A 77 -8.32 -8.26 8.03
C GLY A 77 -8.84 -7.85 9.41
N VAL A 78 -9.97 -7.15 9.46
CA VAL A 78 -10.65 -6.81 10.73
C VAL A 78 -11.13 -8.09 11.41
N LEU A 79 -11.77 -8.98 10.65
CA LEU A 79 -12.25 -10.28 11.16
C LEU A 79 -11.10 -11.16 11.68
N LEU A 80 -9.96 -11.17 10.99
CA LEU A 80 -8.78 -11.91 11.44
C LEU A 80 -8.29 -11.38 12.79
N ASN A 81 -8.22 -10.06 12.94
CA ASN A 81 -7.77 -9.44 14.19
C ASN A 81 -8.73 -9.72 15.34
N ILE A 82 -10.04 -9.65 15.08
CA ILE A 82 -11.08 -10.01 16.05
C ILE A 82 -11.02 -11.50 16.40
N GLY A 83 -10.83 -12.38 15.41
CA GLY A 83 -10.68 -13.81 15.60
C GLY A 83 -9.45 -14.16 16.44
N LEU A 84 -8.34 -13.45 16.23
CA LEU A 84 -7.12 -13.62 17.03
C LEU A 84 -7.34 -13.18 18.49
N THR A 85 -8.04 -12.07 18.72
CA THR A 85 -8.41 -11.62 20.08
C THR A 85 -9.47 -12.51 20.74
N LEU A 86 -10.30 -13.24 19.98
CA LEU A 86 -11.28 -14.19 20.51
C LEU A 86 -10.65 -15.55 20.88
N LEU A 87 -9.52 -15.91 20.25
CA LEU A 87 -8.86 -17.20 20.40
C LEU A 87 -7.77 -17.17 21.49
N LEU A 88 -7.25 -15.98 21.82
CA LEU A 88 -6.30 -15.70 22.89
C LEU A 88 -7.03 -15.17 24.14
#